data_AF-A0AAD1II90-F1
#
_entry.id   AF-A0AAD1II90-F1
#
_cell.length_a   1.000
_cell.length_b   1.000
_cell.length_c   1.000
_cell.angle_alpha   90.00
_cell.angle_beta   90.00
_cell.angle_gamma   90.00
#
_symmetry.space_group_name_H-M   'P 1'
#
loop_
_entity.id
_entity.type
_entity.pdbx_description
1 polymer ?
#
loop_
_entity_poly.entity_id
_entity_poly.type
_entity_poly.pdbx_seq_one_letter_code
_entity_poly.pdbx_strand_id
1 'polypeptide(L)'
;MKEAGEVSATFIATDVCKPHWDLLSSKSVEWILEITKDPLNERWHQQTLIVGEDLKPLDEFIVEEATRKERPDVYSRIFSDNDHDGPHIDLKLRRRGCDEVESVTIVVPKSLIAELIELLGGTTPPS
;
A
#
# COMPACT_ATOMS: atom_id res chain seq x y z
N MET A 1 4.62 -13.96 44.68
CA MET A 1 4.99 -14.16 43.27
C MET A 1 3.85 -14.93 42.62
N LYS A 2 3.06 -14.26 41.78
CA LYS A 2 2.08 -14.91 40.91
C LYS A 2 2.38 -14.39 39.51
N GLU A 3 2.73 -15.31 38.63
CA GLU A 3 3.03 -15.06 37.23
C GLU A 3 1.80 -14.42 36.57
N ALA A 4 1.99 -13.23 36.00
CA ALA A 4 1.00 -12.61 35.14
C ALA A 4 1.06 -13.35 33.81
N GLY A 5 0.05 -14.18 33.57
CA GLY A 5 -0.14 -14.87 32.29
C GLY A 5 -0.12 -13.86 31.15
N GLU A 6 0.67 -14.18 30.14
CA GLU A 6 0.74 -13.50 28.86
C GLU A 6 -0.63 -13.62 28.18
N VAL A 7 -1.45 -12.55 28.28
CA VAL A 7 -2.68 -12.45 27.50
C VAL A 7 -2.28 -11.98 26.11
N SER A 8 -1.89 -12.92 25.25
CA SER A 8 -1.86 -12.69 23.80
C SER A 8 -3.30 -12.51 23.35
N ALA A 9 -3.78 -11.27 23.37
CA ALA A 9 -5.06 -10.92 22.79
C ALA A 9 -4.89 -10.88 21.27
N THR A 10 -5.04 -12.04 20.63
CA THR A 10 -5.46 -12.07 19.23
C THR A 10 -6.90 -11.57 19.21
N PHE A 11 -7.09 -10.27 19.04
CA PHE A 11 -8.41 -9.69 18.88
C PHE A 11 -8.92 -10.04 17.48
N ILE A 12 -9.83 -11.01 17.43
CA ILE A 12 -10.73 -11.18 16.28
C ILE A 12 -11.64 -9.95 16.29
N ALA A 13 -11.98 -9.40 15.13
CA ALA A 13 -12.90 -8.28 14.98
C ALA A 13 -14.33 -8.63 15.49
N THR A 14 -14.52 -8.69 16.81
CA THR A 14 -15.71 -9.26 17.46
C THR A 14 -16.84 -8.26 17.68
N ASP A 15 -16.63 -6.96 17.44
CA ASP A 15 -17.67 -5.94 17.65
C ASP A 15 -18.39 -5.52 16.35
N VAL A 16 -18.13 -6.22 15.24
CA VAL A 16 -18.86 -6.03 14.00
C VAL A 16 -19.97 -7.08 13.94
N CYS A 17 -21.24 -6.66 13.92
CA CYS A 17 -22.34 -7.62 13.83
C CYS A 17 -22.25 -8.42 12.53
N LYS A 18 -22.72 -9.67 12.55
CA LYS A 18 -22.56 -10.62 11.43
C LYS A 18 -22.91 -10.04 10.04
N PRO A 19 -24.01 -9.29 9.84
CA PRO A 19 -24.31 -8.65 8.56
C PRO A 19 -23.23 -7.66 8.07
N HIS A 20 -22.66 -6.85 8.97
CA HIS A 20 -21.58 -5.94 8.62
C HIS A 20 -20.26 -6.69 8.38
N TRP A 21 -20.03 -7.81 9.08
CA TRP A 21 -18.87 -8.66 8.81
C TRP A 21 -18.96 -9.34 7.44
N ASP A 22 -20.15 -9.84 7.09
CA ASP A 22 -20.41 -10.43 5.77
C ASP A 22 -20.21 -9.39 4.66
N LEU A 23 -20.60 -8.13 4.91
CA LEU A 23 -20.35 -7.01 4.00
C LEU A 23 -18.86 -6.70 3.84
N LEU A 24 -18.10 -6.57 4.94
CA LEU A 24 -16.65 -6.33 4.92
C LEU A 24 -15.86 -7.50 4.32
N SER A 25 -16.40 -8.71 4.40
CA SER A 25 -15.83 -9.91 3.80
C SER A 25 -16.10 -10.00 2.29
N SER A 26 -16.96 -9.14 1.74
CA SER A 26 -17.22 -9.09 0.30
C SER A 26 -16.02 -8.50 -0.44
N LYS A 27 -15.66 -9.11 -1.58
CA LYS A 27 -14.64 -8.58 -2.49
C LYS A 27 -15.02 -7.24 -3.12
N SER A 28 -16.28 -6.85 -3.02
CA SER A 28 -16.80 -5.58 -3.54
C SER A 28 -16.67 -4.42 -2.55
N VAL A 29 -16.12 -4.66 -1.36
CA VAL A 29 -16.03 -3.66 -0.28
C VAL A 29 -14.57 -3.48 0.11
N GLU A 30 -14.05 -2.30 -0.16
CA GLU A 30 -12.73 -1.89 0.32
C GLU A 30 -12.83 -1.29 1.72
N TRP A 31 -11.90 -1.65 2.59
CA TRP A 31 -11.82 -1.10 3.94
C TRP A 31 -10.39 -1.16 4.50
N ILE A 32 -10.11 -0.28 5.46
CA ILE A 32 -8.87 -0.23 6.24
C ILE A 32 -9.25 -0.13 7.72
N LEU A 33 -8.55 -0.88 8.58
CA LEU A 33 -8.59 -0.71 10.02
C LEU A 33 -7.32 0.00 10.48
N GLU A 34 -7.45 1.27 10.86
CA GLU A 34 -6.37 2.03 11.45
C GLU A 34 -6.32 1.78 12.96
N ILE A 35 -5.17 1.35 13.46
CA ILE A 35 -4.95 1.13 14.89
C ILE A 35 -3.92 2.13 15.37
N THR A 36 -4.36 3.15 16.12
CA THR A 36 -3.49 4.18 16.68
C THR A 36 -3.29 3.97 18.17
N LYS A 37 -2.12 4.33 18.69
CA LYS A 37 -1.86 4.29 20.13
C LYS A 37 -2.62 5.41 20.82
N ASP A 38 -3.23 5.10 21.96
CA ASP A 38 -3.82 6.15 22.80
C ASP A 38 -2.67 7.01 23.40
N PRO A 39 -2.68 8.34 23.19
CA PRO A 39 -1.61 9.21 23.67
C PRO A 39 -1.56 9.32 25.21
N LEU A 40 -2.63 8.91 25.91
CA LEU A 40 -2.75 8.93 27.36
C LEU A 40 -2.53 7.55 27.99
N ASN A 41 -2.49 6.47 27.19
CA ASN A 41 -2.29 5.11 27.69
C ASN A 41 -1.65 4.18 26.65
N GLU A 42 -0.38 3.82 26.86
CA GLU A 42 0.39 2.95 25.95
C GLU A 42 -0.18 1.53 25.78
N ARG A 43 -1.04 1.08 26.68
CA ARG A 43 -1.69 -0.24 26.59
C ARG A 43 -3.00 -0.19 25.81
N TRP A 44 -3.49 1.00 25.49
CA TRP A 44 -4.75 1.20 24.80
C TRP A 44 -4.51 1.63 23.36
N HIS A 45 -5.42 1.20 22.50
CA HIS A 45 -5.40 1.53 21.09
C HIS A 45 -6.77 2.06 20.69
N GLN A 46 -6.76 3.13 19.92
CA GLN A 46 -7.94 3.54 19.18
C GLN A 46 -7.97 2.77 17.86
N GLN A 47 -9.14 2.24 17.53
CA GLN A 47 -9.38 1.52 16.29
C GLN A 47 -10.39 2.31 15.45
N THR A 48 -10.02 2.66 14.22
CA THR A 48 -10.86 3.39 13.28
C THR A 48 -11.03 2.54 12.02
N LEU A 49 -12.27 2.12 11.74
CA LEU A 49 -12.60 1.42 10.51
C LEU A 49 -13.04 2.44 9.46
N ILE A 50 -12.35 2.47 8.31
CA ILE A 50 -12.61 3.36 7.17
C ILE A 50 -13.04 2.48 6.00
N VAL A 51 -14.14 2.83 5.32
CA VAL A 51 -14.77 1.94 4.33
C VAL A 51 -15.16 2.71 3.08
N GLY A 52 -14.97 2.10 1.91
CA GLY A 52 -15.47 2.63 0.63
C GLY A 52 -14.95 4.04 0.34
N GLU A 53 -15.84 4.97 0.03
CA GLU A 53 -15.47 6.34 -0.36
C GLU A 53 -14.77 7.14 0.76
N ASP A 54 -14.93 6.74 2.02
CA ASP A 54 -14.23 7.38 3.15
C ASP A 54 -12.72 7.11 3.13
N LEU A 55 -12.24 6.21 2.26
CA LEU A 55 -10.82 5.97 2.01
C LEU A 55 -10.18 7.04 1.13
N LYS A 56 -10.97 7.81 0.36
CA LYS A 56 -10.46 8.84 -0.58
C LYS A 56 -9.52 9.87 0.05
N PRO A 57 -9.75 10.36 1.29
CA PRO A 57 -8.86 11.32 1.95
C PRO A 57 -7.50 10.76 2.37
N LEU A 58 -7.32 9.44 2.41
CA LEU A 58 -6.05 8.82 2.80
C LEU A 58 -4.95 8.99 1.75
N ASP A 59 -5.32 9.37 0.51
CA ASP A 59 -4.39 9.55 -0.62
C ASP A 59 -3.52 8.32 -0.91
N GLU A 60 -4.06 7.13 -0.61
CA GLU A 60 -3.43 5.85 -0.89
C GLU A 60 -3.82 5.31 -2.27
N PHE A 61 -2.86 4.66 -2.93
CA PHE A 61 -3.03 4.10 -4.27
C PHE A 61 -2.83 2.59 -4.26
N ILE A 62 -3.69 1.90 -5.01
CA ILE A 62 -3.55 0.49 -5.34
C ILE A 62 -2.96 0.39 -6.74
N VAL A 63 -1.90 -0.40 -6.88
CA VAL A 63 -1.33 -0.73 -8.20
C VAL A 63 -2.20 -1.82 -8.82
N GLU A 64 -2.94 -1.46 -9.87
CA GLU A 64 -3.77 -2.39 -10.64
C GLU A 64 -2.93 -3.16 -11.66
N GLU A 65 -1.98 -2.45 -12.30
CA GLU A 65 -1.05 -3.03 -13.25
C GLU A 65 0.27 -2.27 -13.21
N ALA A 66 1.39 -2.99 -13.17
CA ALA A 66 2.72 -2.41 -13.34
C ALA A 66 3.34 -3.02 -14.60
N THR A 67 3.51 -2.20 -15.63
CA THR A 67 4.14 -2.66 -16.87
C THR A 67 5.51 -2.02 -17.01
N ARG A 68 6.55 -2.86 -16.99
CA ARG A 68 7.87 -2.43 -17.45
C ARG A 68 7.82 -2.35 -18.97
N LYS A 69 7.80 -1.14 -19.53
CA LYS A 69 8.04 -0.96 -20.96
C LYS A 69 9.54 -1.08 -21.22
N GLU A 70 10.02 -2.31 -21.36
CA GLU A 70 11.26 -2.53 -22.09
C GLU A 70 10.97 -2.28 -23.58
N ARG A 71 11.46 -1.15 -24.10
CA ARG A 71 11.46 -0.88 -25.54
C ARG A 71 12.87 -1.07 -26.09
N PRO A 72 13.28 -2.32 -26.39
CA PRO A 72 14.61 -2.61 -26.93
C PRO A 72 14.85 -1.98 -28.32
N ASP A 73 13.81 -1.48 -28.97
CA ASP A 73 13.80 -0.85 -30.29
C ASP A 73 14.06 0.68 -30.28
N VAL A 74 14.00 1.34 -29.12
CA VAL A 74 14.21 2.80 -29.01
C VAL A 74 15.52 3.06 -28.26
N TYR A 75 16.62 3.13 -29.02
CA TYR A 75 17.98 3.20 -28.47
C TYR A 75 18.36 4.52 -27.77
N SER A 76 17.59 5.60 -27.93
CA SER A 76 17.76 6.80 -27.10
C SER A 76 16.58 7.76 -27.26
N ARG A 77 15.97 8.14 -26.14
CA ARG A 77 15.37 9.48 -26.00
C ARG A 77 16.36 10.26 -25.16
N ILE A 78 17.12 11.14 -25.78
CA ILE A 78 17.96 12.09 -25.06
C ILE A 78 17.02 13.21 -24.62
N PHE A 79 16.66 13.23 -23.35
CA PHE A 79 15.95 14.37 -22.79
C PHE A 79 16.96 15.49 -22.50
N SER A 80 16.52 16.75 -22.64
CA SER A 80 17.35 17.90 -22.27
C SER A 80 17.67 17.96 -20.78
N ASP A 81 16.94 17.17 -19.99
CA ASP A 81 17.09 17.02 -18.56
C ASP A 81 17.59 15.61 -18.24
N ASN A 82 18.81 15.54 -17.69
CA ASN A 82 19.49 14.28 -17.37
C ASN A 82 18.77 13.48 -16.27
N ASP A 83 17.96 14.13 -15.45
CA ASP A 83 17.20 13.46 -14.38
C ASP A 83 16.06 12.58 -14.94
N HIS A 84 15.68 12.81 -16.20
CA HIS A 84 14.61 12.09 -16.89
C HIS A 84 15.11 10.97 -17.83
N ASP A 85 16.42 10.68 -17.79
CA ASP A 85 17.09 9.76 -18.73
C ASP A 85 17.15 8.30 -18.22
N GLY A 86 16.39 7.98 -17.16
CA GLY A 86 16.37 6.67 -16.53
C GLY A 86 15.18 5.78 -16.93
N PRO A 87 15.05 4.57 -16.34
CA PRO A 87 13.94 3.66 -16.63
C PRO A 87 12.58 4.30 -16.36
N HIS A 88 11.64 4.05 -17.26
CA HIS A 88 10.26 4.48 -17.12
C HIS A 88 9.40 3.29 -16.69
N ILE A 89 8.67 3.47 -15.60
CA ILE A 89 7.75 2.47 -15.05
C ILE A 89 6.35 3.04 -15.23
N ASP A 90 5.56 2.40 -16.10
CA ASP A 90 4.17 2.77 -16.27
C ASP A 90 3.33 1.98 -15.27
N LEU A 91 2.58 2.71 -14.45
CA LEU A 91 1.68 2.17 -13.44
C LEU A 91 0.26 2.56 -13.80
N LYS A 92 -0.64 1.58 -13.77
CA LYS A 92 -2.07 1.84 -13.63
C LYS A 92 -2.40 1.83 -12.15
N LEU A 93 -2.78 2.99 -11.64
CA LEU A 93 -3.06 3.20 -10.24
C LEU A 93 -4.54 3.52 -10.08
N ARG A 94 -5.14 2.98 -9.02
CA ARG A 94 -6.46 3.40 -8.56
C ARG A 94 -6.33 3.98 -7.18
N ARG A 95 -6.90 5.16 -6.97
CA ARG A 95 -6.98 5.74 -5.62
C ARG A 95 -7.95 4.90 -4.79
N ARG A 96 -7.60 4.57 -3.54
CA ARG A 96 -8.49 3.80 -2.65
C ARG A 96 -9.82 4.52 -2.46
N GLY A 97 -10.91 3.74 -2.45
CA GLY A 97 -12.26 4.30 -2.36
C GLY A 97 -12.76 4.99 -3.63
N CYS A 98 -11.98 4.98 -4.72
CA CYS A 98 -12.40 5.38 -6.05
C CYS A 98 -12.44 4.17 -7.00
N ASP A 99 -13.27 4.28 -8.03
CA ASP A 99 -13.33 3.31 -9.13
C ASP A 99 -12.43 3.70 -10.32
N GLU A 100 -12.01 4.97 -10.38
CA GLU A 100 -11.26 5.51 -11.50
C GLU A 100 -9.79 5.07 -11.46
N VAL A 101 -9.34 4.47 -12.57
CA VAL A 101 -7.95 4.05 -12.78
C VAL A 101 -7.23 5.10 -13.61
N GLU A 102 -6.13 5.59 -13.08
CA GLU A 102 -5.24 6.57 -13.71
C GLU A 102 -3.95 5.89 -14.19
N SER A 103 -3.34 6.46 -15.22
CA SER A 103 -2.02 6.02 -15.71
C SER A 103 -0.95 7.01 -15.28
N VAL A 104 0.01 6.55 -14.51
CA VAL A 104 1.15 7.34 -14.01
C VAL A 104 2.44 6.72 -14.51
N THR A 105 3.33 7.54 -15.07
CA THR A 105 4.68 7.12 -15.44
C THR A 105 5.67 7.64 -14.41
N ILE A 106 6.36 6.73 -13.73
CA ILE A 106 7.48 7.04 -12.85
C ILE A 106 8.76 6.96 -13.66
N VAL A 107 9.56 8.01 -13.64
CA VAL A 107 10.93 7.99 -14.17
C VAL A 107 11.87 7.78 -12.99
N VAL A 108 12.69 6.73 -13.06
CA VAL A 108 13.67 6.42 -12.02
C VAL A 108 15.01 7.02 -12.43
N PRO A 109 15.51 8.08 -11.76
CA PRO A 109 16.81 8.66 -12.08
C PRO A 109 17.92 7.62 -12.01
N LYS A 110 18.93 7.72 -12.89
CA LYS A 110 20.03 6.74 -12.95
C LYS A 110 20.74 6.54 -11.61
N SER A 111 20.88 7.60 -10.82
CA SER A 111 21.48 7.57 -9.48
C SER A 111 20.71 6.72 -8.48
N LEU A 112 19.38 6.59 -8.63
CA LEU A 112 18.50 5.89 -7.69
C LEU A 112 18.18 4.44 -8.10
N ILE A 113 18.67 3.99 -9.26
CA ILE A 113 18.40 2.64 -9.76
C ILE A 113 18.94 1.57 -8.79
N ALA A 114 20.13 1.77 -8.22
CA ALA A 114 20.73 0.81 -7.30
C ALA A 114 19.89 0.66 -6.02
N GLU A 115 19.48 1.78 -5.42
CA GLU A 115 18.62 1.79 -4.23
C GLU A 115 17.26 1.13 -4.48
N LEU A 116 16.66 1.38 -5.66
CA LEU A 116 15.42 0.72 -6.06
C LEU A 116 15.58 -0.80 -6.18
N ILE A 117 16.68 -1.26 -6.78
CA ILE A 117 16.98 -2.70 -6.89
C ILE A 117 17.15 -3.32 -5.49
N GLU A 118 17.86 -2.66 -4.58
CA GLU A 118 18.02 -3.15 -3.21
C GLU A 118 16.69 -3.23 -2.46
N LEU A 119 15.85 -2.20 -2.56
CA LEU A 119 14.53 -2.15 -1.95
C LEU A 119 13.63 -3.29 -2.44
N LEU A 120 13.66 -3.60 -3.74
CA LEU A 120 12.87 -4.67 -4.35
C LEU A 120 13.47 -6.06 -4.07
N GLY A 121 14.81 -6.17 -4.10
CA GLY A 121 15.55 -7.42 -3.94
C GLY A 121 15.66 -7.93 -2.49
N GLY A 122 15.49 -7.06 -1.50
CA GLY A 122 15.55 -7.39 -0.07
C GLY A 122 14.36 -8.20 0.48
N THR A 123 13.43 -8.65 -0.37
CA THR A 123 12.17 -9.30 0.04
C THR A 123 12.10 -10.81 -0.17
N THR A 124 13.19 -11.51 -0.49
CA THR A 124 13.20 -12.98 -0.34
C THR A 124 13.08 -13.32 1.14
N PRO A 125 11.98 -13.96 1.61
CA PRO A 125 11.92 -14.43 2.98
C PRO A 125 13.03 -15.49 3.17
N PRO A 126 13.69 -15.56 4.34
CA PRO A 126 14.62 -16.65 4.62
C PRO A 126 13.87 -17.97 4.48
N SER A 127 14.49 -18.91 3.74
CA SER A 127 14.01 -20.27 3.49
C SER A 127 13.92 -21.09 4.78
#